data_AF-L1PAG7-F1
#
_entry.id   AF-L1PAG7-F1
#
_cell.length_a   1.000
_cell.length_b   1.000
_cell.length_c   1.000
_cell.angle_alpha   90.00
_cell.angle_beta   90.00
_cell.angle_gamma   90.00
#
_symmetry.space_group_name_H-M   'P 1'
#
loop_
_entity.id
_entity.type
_entity.pdbx_description
1 polymer ?
#
loop_
_entity_poly.entity_id
_entity_poly.type
_entity_poly.pdbx_seq_one_letter_code
_entity_poly.pdbx_strand_id
1 'polypeptide(L)'
;LSFIGNNQIHLLADALQGAAGNAHTGKVYQFLYTGKEGNNLKFQNLLLSGMQLVFEPATAADWSRTPALYKNITPLTTAAAHYYLKVSTATGTPTTYPIEFTNRVLSLKNTQSKVAVLATEKGVAFHRAFTLGGQSFTELERVAGSVPPVYKATVNGVTAELFYSSVPPNFFDGDDYKDINTTIEAFALMSQYFKNNEYMTEAFYEDVLKVDASTDLYMLRVMFDGATDCHIQIGHIFPEKGFSVLQISCKYELKNKRLYFKDSDKNLSTSAPDVWGDEKNKAILEQAQRALGSVYALGAQGLYIKKLNIKVKPQEDNPVYLLQSYEFPLYAFPIWGVPL
;
A
#
# COMPACT_ATOMS: atom_id res chain seq x y z
N LEU A 1 -0.18 -7.99 46.65
CA LEU A 1 0.25 -7.88 45.25
C LEU A 1 -0.17 -6.50 44.73
N SER A 2 0.77 -5.61 44.43
CA SER A 2 0.51 -4.46 43.58
C SER A 2 0.97 -4.81 42.18
N PHE A 3 0.22 -4.42 41.16
CA PHE A 3 0.68 -4.55 39.78
C PHE A 3 0.34 -3.28 39.01
N ILE A 4 1.21 -2.94 38.07
CA ILE A 4 0.92 -1.97 37.03
C ILE A 4 0.35 -2.79 35.88
N GLY A 5 -0.98 -2.84 35.84
CA GLY A 5 -1.72 -3.75 34.96
C GLY A 5 -2.67 -2.97 34.07
N ASN A 6 -2.51 -3.15 32.78
CA ASN A 6 -3.43 -2.68 31.75
C ASN A 6 -4.73 -3.49 31.83
N ASN A 7 -5.87 -2.81 31.74
CA ASN A 7 -7.17 -3.42 31.49
C ASN A 7 -7.07 -4.42 30.32
N GLN A 8 -7.95 -5.43 30.28
CA GLN A 8 -8.04 -6.47 29.24
C GLN A 8 -8.41 -5.96 27.82
N ILE A 9 -7.95 -4.77 27.44
CA ILE A 9 -8.00 -4.17 26.12
C ILE A 9 -6.57 -3.81 25.63
N HIS A 10 -5.52 -3.99 26.43
CA HIS A 10 -4.17 -3.57 26.05
C HIS A 10 -3.10 -4.61 26.42
N LEU A 11 -2.38 -5.11 25.41
CA LEU A 11 -1.18 -5.93 25.59
C LEU A 11 -0.03 -5.12 26.22
N LEU A 12 0.81 -5.87 26.93
CA LEU A 12 2.05 -5.56 27.68
C LEU A 12 3.18 -4.80 26.94
N ALA A 13 2.92 -4.00 25.89
CA ALA A 13 3.99 -3.53 25.01
C ALA A 13 4.88 -2.40 25.58
N ASP A 14 4.35 -1.49 26.40
CA ASP A 14 5.12 -0.31 26.87
C ASP A 14 6.07 -0.64 28.05
N ALA A 15 5.85 -1.75 28.77
CA ALA A 15 6.73 -2.20 29.85
C ALA A 15 8.08 -2.76 29.35
N LEU A 16 8.15 -3.20 28.09
CA LEU A 16 9.39 -3.72 27.47
C LEU A 16 10.34 -2.60 27.01
N GLN A 17 9.90 -1.34 27.01
CA GLN A 17 10.71 -0.18 26.59
C GLN A 17 11.05 0.78 27.74
N GLY A 18 10.70 0.44 28.99
CA GLY A 18 11.06 1.25 30.17
C GLY A 18 10.32 2.59 30.30
N ALA A 19 9.27 2.82 29.51
CA ALA A 19 8.48 4.06 29.54
C ALA A 19 7.15 3.88 30.29
N ALA A 20 6.76 4.89 31.07
CA ALA A 20 5.47 4.91 31.75
C ALA A 20 4.32 5.16 30.76
N GLY A 21 3.34 4.26 30.72
CA GLY A 21 2.19 4.36 29.81
C GLY A 21 1.30 5.57 30.12
N ASN A 22 1.21 6.52 29.17
CA ASN A 22 0.27 7.63 29.21
C ASN A 22 -1.04 7.20 28.55
N ALA A 23 -2.03 6.80 29.36
CA ALA A 23 -3.38 6.54 28.84
C ALA A 23 -4.02 7.86 28.37
N HIS A 24 -3.88 8.12 27.07
CA HIS A 24 -4.41 9.17 26.20
C HIS A 24 -4.40 10.66 26.56
N THR A 25 -4.23 11.08 27.82
CA THR A 25 -3.93 12.47 28.25
C THR A 25 -3.51 12.60 29.71
N GLY A 26 -3.37 11.53 30.50
CA GLY A 26 -2.87 11.68 31.86
C GLY A 26 -2.94 10.47 32.77
N LYS A 27 -1.79 10.23 33.43
CA LYS A 27 -1.52 9.41 34.62
C LYS A 27 -1.55 7.88 34.48
N VAL A 28 -0.44 7.29 34.90
CA VAL A 28 -0.20 5.86 35.13
C VAL A 28 -1.24 5.32 36.11
N TYR A 29 -2.10 4.40 35.72
CA TYR A 29 -2.98 3.78 36.69
C TYR A 29 -2.19 2.79 37.56
N GLN A 30 -2.01 3.13 38.83
CA GLN A 30 -1.54 2.19 39.84
C GLN A 30 -2.77 1.53 40.47
N PHE A 31 -2.84 0.20 40.35
CA PHE A 31 -3.92 -0.58 40.91
C PHE A 31 -3.39 -1.39 42.10
N LEU A 32 -4.03 -1.23 43.26
CA LEU A 32 -3.81 -2.07 44.42
C LEU A 32 -4.84 -3.19 44.40
N TYR A 33 -4.37 -4.44 44.43
CA TYR A 33 -5.27 -5.56 44.70
C TYR A 33 -5.88 -5.39 46.10
N THR A 34 -7.20 -5.26 46.17
CA THR A 34 -7.91 -5.07 47.44
C THR A 34 -8.57 -6.34 47.95
N GLY A 35 -8.60 -7.40 47.14
CA GLY A 35 -9.15 -8.69 47.54
C GLY A 35 -9.98 -9.36 46.47
N LYS A 36 -10.60 -10.47 46.85
CA LYS A 36 -11.49 -11.26 46.00
C LYS A 36 -12.89 -11.22 46.60
N GLU A 37 -13.91 -11.02 45.78
CA GLU A 37 -15.31 -11.17 46.18
C GLU A 37 -15.95 -12.22 45.28
N GLY A 38 -16.38 -13.35 45.87
CA GLY A 38 -16.78 -14.51 45.09
C GLY A 38 -15.61 -15.00 44.21
N ASN A 39 -15.78 -14.99 42.89
CA ASN A 39 -14.72 -15.29 41.91
C ASN A 39 -14.07 -14.05 41.29
N ASN A 40 -14.53 -12.86 41.64
CA ASN A 40 -14.08 -11.61 41.02
C ASN A 40 -12.86 -11.05 41.76
N LEU A 41 -11.90 -10.52 41.01
CA LEU A 41 -10.71 -9.87 41.57
C LEU A 41 -10.96 -8.35 41.64
N LYS A 42 -10.80 -7.77 42.83
CA LYS A 42 -11.01 -6.34 43.08
C LYS A 42 -9.69 -5.59 43.16
N PHE A 43 -9.67 -4.43 42.52
CA PHE A 43 -8.54 -3.52 42.51
C PHE A 43 -9.00 -2.11 42.81
N GLN A 44 -8.25 -1.39 43.63
CA GLN A 44 -8.45 0.02 43.87
C GLN A 44 -7.45 0.82 43.06
N ASN A 45 -7.93 1.85 42.35
CA ASN A 45 -7.05 2.81 41.76
C ASN A 45 -6.42 3.68 42.86
N LEU A 46 -5.09 3.74 42.90
CA LEU A 46 -4.35 4.49 43.91
C LEU A 46 -4.23 5.98 43.57
N LEU A 47 -4.50 6.39 42.33
CA LEU A 47 -4.41 7.79 41.89
C LEU A 47 -5.76 8.49 41.76
N LEU A 48 -6.83 7.72 41.56
CA LEU A 48 -8.20 8.20 41.45
C LEU A 48 -9.01 7.68 42.64
N SER A 49 -9.17 8.55 43.66
CA SER A 49 -9.96 8.25 44.85
C SER A 49 -11.37 7.78 44.47
N GLY A 50 -11.80 6.66 45.06
CA GLY A 50 -13.14 6.10 44.87
C GLY A 50 -13.32 5.21 43.62
N MET A 51 -12.30 5.03 42.77
CA MET A 51 -12.42 4.14 41.60
C MET A 51 -11.99 2.70 41.93
N GLN A 52 -12.92 1.75 41.78
CA GLN A 52 -12.68 0.32 41.91
C GLN A 52 -12.80 -0.37 40.54
N LEU A 53 -11.83 -1.23 40.23
CA LEU A 53 -11.81 -2.07 39.05
C LEU A 53 -12.05 -3.52 39.46
N VAL A 54 -12.91 -4.23 38.75
CA VAL A 54 -13.28 -5.61 39.02
C VAL A 54 -13.00 -6.46 37.79
N PHE A 55 -12.21 -7.51 37.94
CA PHE A 55 -12.02 -8.52 36.90
C PHE A 55 -12.86 -9.74 37.21
N GLU A 56 -13.66 -10.16 36.24
CA GLU A 56 -14.49 -11.35 36.33
C GLU A 56 -13.84 -12.50 35.56
N PRO A 57 -14.00 -13.76 36.01
CA PRO A 57 -13.55 -14.90 35.23
C PRO A 57 -14.27 -14.95 33.88
N ALA A 58 -13.51 -15.12 32.80
CA ALA A 58 -14.07 -15.34 31.48
C ALA A 58 -14.91 -16.63 31.44
N THR A 59 -16.12 -16.53 30.92
CA THR A 59 -17.05 -17.64 30.70
C THR A 59 -16.67 -18.41 29.43
N ALA A 60 -17.23 -19.62 29.26
CA ALA A 60 -17.07 -20.37 28.00
C ALA A 60 -17.55 -19.57 26.77
N ALA A 61 -18.58 -18.73 26.93
CA ALA A 61 -19.06 -17.84 25.87
C ALA A 61 -18.07 -16.70 25.55
N ASP A 62 -17.31 -16.21 26.54
CA ASP A 62 -16.27 -15.21 26.28
C ASP A 62 -15.13 -15.82 25.45
N TRP A 63 -14.72 -17.04 25.80
CA TRP A 63 -13.70 -17.77 25.06
C TRP A 63 -14.13 -18.09 23.63
N SER A 64 -15.38 -18.52 23.41
CA SER A 64 -15.86 -18.85 22.07
C SER A 64 -15.94 -17.63 21.14
N ARG A 65 -16.17 -16.43 21.67
CA ARG A 65 -16.23 -15.17 20.91
C ARG A 65 -14.86 -14.58 20.59
N THR A 66 -13.84 -14.89 21.39
CA THR A 66 -12.50 -14.29 21.31
C THR A 66 -11.88 -14.36 19.90
N PRO A 67 -11.97 -15.47 19.14
CA PRO A 67 -11.44 -15.52 17.77
C PRO A 67 -12.09 -14.50 16.81
N ALA A 68 -13.41 -14.29 16.92
CA ALA A 68 -14.13 -13.34 16.07
C ALA A 68 -13.71 -11.90 16.38
N LEU A 69 -13.57 -11.56 17.67
CA LEU A 69 -13.06 -10.26 18.12
C LEU A 69 -11.63 -10.03 17.61
N TYR A 70 -10.76 -11.03 17.75
CA TYR A 70 -9.37 -10.94 17.29
C TYR A 70 -9.28 -10.71 15.79
N LYS A 71 -10.09 -11.43 15.00
CA LYS A 71 -10.14 -11.30 13.53
C LYS A 71 -10.44 -9.88 13.06
N ASN A 72 -11.20 -9.11 13.84
CA ASN A 72 -11.58 -7.74 13.48
C ASN A 72 -10.58 -6.67 13.96
N ILE A 73 -9.68 -6.97 14.90
CA ILE A 73 -8.73 -5.97 15.43
C ILE A 73 -7.29 -6.18 14.96
N THR A 74 -6.90 -7.44 14.73
CA THR A 74 -5.54 -7.82 14.33
C THR A 74 -5.06 -7.13 13.05
N PRO A 75 -5.86 -7.04 11.96
CA PRO A 75 -5.42 -6.35 10.75
C PRO A 75 -5.02 -4.89 10.99
N LEU A 76 -5.76 -4.18 11.84
CA LEU A 76 -5.46 -2.80 12.21
C LEU A 76 -4.21 -2.71 13.09
N THR A 77 -3.94 -3.73 13.90
CA THR A 77 -2.77 -3.77 14.80
C THR A 77 -1.49 -4.09 14.04
N THR A 78 -1.54 -5.00 13.06
CA THR A 78 -0.35 -5.49 12.34
C THR A 78 -0.04 -4.69 11.08
N ALA A 79 -1.04 -4.04 10.48
CA ALA A 79 -0.90 -3.35 9.19
C ALA A 79 -1.44 -1.91 9.20
N ALA A 80 -1.47 -1.25 10.37
CA ALA A 80 -2.00 0.11 10.56
C ALA A 80 -1.52 1.11 9.49
N ALA A 81 -0.23 1.06 9.15
CA ALA A 81 0.41 1.96 8.18
C ALA A 81 -0.18 1.87 6.76
N HIS A 82 -0.89 0.79 6.46
CA HIS A 82 -1.56 0.55 5.19
C HIS A 82 -3.08 0.72 5.27
N TYR A 83 -3.63 1.10 6.43
CA TYR A 83 -5.04 1.43 6.56
C TYR A 83 -5.27 2.93 6.46
N TYR A 84 -6.39 3.27 5.85
CA TYR A 84 -6.82 4.64 5.63
C TYR A 84 -8.30 4.77 5.95
N LEU A 85 -8.68 5.90 6.54
CA LEU A 85 -10.08 6.24 6.79
C LEU A 85 -10.56 7.20 5.71
N LYS A 86 -11.48 6.74 4.86
CA LYS A 86 -12.18 7.56 3.87
C LYS A 86 -13.52 7.99 4.41
N VAL A 87 -13.83 9.28 4.31
CA VAL A 87 -15.12 9.87 4.64
C VAL A 87 -15.72 10.44 3.38
N SER A 88 -16.87 9.93 2.97
CA SER A 88 -17.59 10.34 1.76
C SER A 88 -18.96 10.91 2.13
N THR A 89 -19.40 11.93 1.41
CA THR A 89 -20.76 12.47 1.52
C THR A 89 -21.47 12.31 0.17
N ALA A 90 -22.80 12.39 0.16
CA ALA A 90 -23.58 12.23 -1.08
C ALA A 90 -23.24 13.28 -2.17
N THR A 91 -22.80 14.47 -1.78
CA THR A 91 -22.63 15.62 -2.69
C THR A 91 -21.23 16.23 -2.69
N GLY A 92 -20.31 15.73 -1.86
CA GLY A 92 -18.98 16.29 -1.68
C GLY A 92 -17.86 15.33 -2.05
N THR A 93 -16.69 15.88 -2.36
CA THR A 93 -15.47 15.08 -2.61
C THR A 93 -15.08 14.30 -1.35
N PRO A 94 -14.84 12.98 -1.44
CA PRO A 94 -14.36 12.20 -0.32
C PRO A 94 -13.05 12.75 0.24
N THR A 95 -12.91 12.71 1.56
CA THR A 95 -11.64 13.01 2.24
C THR A 95 -11.05 11.71 2.78
N THR A 96 -9.76 11.49 2.54
CA THR A 96 -9.05 10.29 3.01
C THR A 96 -7.95 10.66 3.97
N TYR A 97 -7.93 10.00 5.13
CA TYR A 97 -6.96 10.22 6.18
C TYR A 97 -6.08 8.98 6.34
N PRO A 98 -4.73 9.12 6.32
CA PRO A 98 -3.85 8.11 6.89
C PRO A 98 -4.17 7.93 8.37
N ILE A 99 -4.07 6.71 8.86
CA ILE A 99 -4.35 6.40 10.26
C ILE A 99 -3.10 5.97 11.02
N GLU A 100 -3.14 6.11 12.33
CA GLU A 100 -2.29 5.37 13.26
C GLU A 100 -3.18 4.53 14.16
N PHE A 101 -2.71 3.33 14.47
CA PHE A 101 -3.42 2.42 15.37
C PHE A 101 -2.45 1.82 16.38
N THR A 102 -2.35 2.48 17.53
CA THR A 102 -1.45 2.10 18.61
C THR A 102 -2.25 1.97 19.89
N ASN A 103 -1.99 0.92 20.68
CA ASN A 103 -2.70 0.67 21.93
C ASN A 103 -4.24 0.73 21.77
N ARG A 104 -4.76 0.21 20.65
CA ARG A 104 -6.18 0.24 20.27
C ARG A 104 -6.80 1.64 20.17
N VAL A 105 -6.00 2.64 19.87
CA VAL A 105 -6.50 3.98 19.56
C VAL A 105 -6.24 4.30 18.12
N LEU A 106 -7.35 4.58 17.43
CA LEU A 106 -7.36 5.08 16.07
C LEU A 106 -7.13 6.58 16.11
N SER A 107 -6.07 7.05 15.48
CA SER A 107 -5.77 8.46 15.29
C SER A 107 -5.75 8.77 13.80
N LEU A 108 -6.32 9.89 13.38
CA LEU A 108 -6.22 10.37 11.99
C LEU A 108 -5.02 11.29 11.89
N LYS A 109 -4.02 10.92 11.06
CA LYS A 109 -2.81 11.72 10.88
C LYS A 109 -3.18 13.13 10.40
N ASN A 110 -2.37 14.11 10.80
CA ASN A 110 -2.55 15.53 10.47
C ASN A 110 -3.84 16.15 11.03
N THR A 111 -4.46 15.52 12.02
CA THR A 111 -5.60 16.06 12.76
C THR A 111 -5.42 15.84 14.27
N GLN A 112 -6.28 16.43 15.09
CA GLN A 112 -6.37 16.11 16.53
C GLN A 112 -7.35 14.97 16.83
N SER A 113 -7.95 14.36 15.80
CA SER A 113 -9.01 13.37 15.93
C SER A 113 -8.44 12.01 16.33
N LYS A 114 -8.83 11.54 17.52
CA LYS A 114 -8.50 10.20 18.02
C LYS A 114 -9.65 9.58 18.82
N VAL A 115 -9.78 8.26 18.73
CA VAL A 115 -10.81 7.49 19.43
C VAL A 115 -10.32 6.10 19.80
N ALA A 116 -10.69 5.64 21.00
CA ALA A 116 -10.42 4.27 21.42
C ALA A 116 -11.36 3.29 20.71
N VAL A 117 -10.79 2.18 20.26
CA VAL A 117 -11.46 1.19 19.42
C VAL A 117 -11.62 -0.12 20.19
N LEU A 118 -12.82 -0.68 20.09
CA LEU A 118 -13.23 -1.95 20.65
C LEU A 118 -13.45 -2.92 19.48
N ALA A 119 -13.02 -4.16 19.63
CA ALA A 119 -13.40 -5.21 18.70
C ALA A 119 -14.85 -5.63 18.99
N THR A 120 -15.65 -5.84 17.95
CA THR A 120 -16.96 -6.48 18.05
C THR A 120 -16.98 -7.72 17.17
N GLU A 121 -18.02 -8.55 17.29
CA GLU A 121 -18.19 -9.70 16.39
C GLU A 121 -18.43 -9.26 14.93
N LYS A 122 -19.04 -8.08 14.75
CA LYS A 122 -19.40 -7.53 13.44
C LYS A 122 -18.31 -6.67 12.82
N GLY A 123 -17.44 -6.05 13.61
CA GLY A 123 -16.40 -5.15 13.13
C GLY A 123 -15.65 -4.47 14.27
N VAL A 124 -15.62 -3.14 14.23
CA VAL A 124 -14.92 -2.30 15.21
C VAL A 124 -15.82 -1.19 15.73
N ALA A 125 -15.96 -1.10 17.06
CA ALA A 125 -16.74 -0.07 17.74
C ALA A 125 -15.83 1.00 18.33
N PHE A 126 -16.41 2.17 18.60
CA PHE A 126 -15.73 3.29 19.22
C PHE A 126 -16.19 3.47 20.66
N HIS A 127 -15.24 3.61 21.60
CA HIS A 127 -15.54 3.77 23.02
C HIS A 127 -16.38 5.02 23.31
N ARG A 128 -16.25 6.04 22.47
CA ARG A 128 -17.12 7.22 22.39
C ARG A 128 -17.49 7.46 20.94
N ALA A 129 -18.59 8.16 20.69
CA ALA A 129 -18.95 8.57 19.35
C ALA A 129 -17.78 9.30 18.66
N PHE A 130 -17.42 8.84 17.46
CA PHE A 130 -16.37 9.44 16.65
C PHE A 130 -17.00 10.32 15.57
N THR A 131 -16.74 11.61 15.63
CA THR A 131 -17.32 12.57 14.68
C THR A 131 -16.51 12.59 13.38
N LEU A 132 -17.13 12.19 12.28
CA LEU A 132 -16.55 12.11 10.93
C LEU A 132 -17.51 12.76 9.94
N GLY A 133 -17.03 13.72 9.13
CA GLY A 133 -17.88 14.43 8.17
C GLY A 133 -19.10 15.11 8.82
N GLY A 134 -18.98 15.54 10.08
CA GLY A 134 -20.07 16.15 10.86
C GLY A 134 -21.07 15.15 11.48
N GLN A 135 -20.89 13.85 11.29
CA GLN A 135 -21.78 12.81 11.81
C GLN A 135 -21.09 11.97 12.89
N SER A 136 -21.87 11.49 13.86
CA SER A 136 -21.39 10.67 14.97
C SER A 136 -21.46 9.18 14.63
N PHE A 137 -20.31 8.50 14.66
CA PHE A 137 -20.20 7.07 14.44
C PHE A 137 -19.90 6.33 15.75
N THR A 138 -20.58 5.22 16.01
CA THR A 138 -20.32 4.35 17.16
C THR A 138 -19.69 3.02 16.78
N GLU A 139 -19.84 2.57 15.53
CA GLU A 139 -19.31 1.31 15.01
C GLU A 139 -19.08 1.40 13.50
N LEU A 140 -18.09 0.65 13.01
CA LEU A 140 -17.86 0.33 11.61
C LEU A 140 -17.96 -1.19 11.45
N GLU A 141 -18.92 -1.65 10.65
CA GLU A 141 -19.13 -3.08 10.41
C GLU A 141 -18.19 -3.58 9.32
N ARG A 142 -17.68 -4.80 9.49
CA ARG A 142 -16.83 -5.42 8.49
C ARG A 142 -17.63 -5.78 7.24
N VAL A 143 -17.12 -5.40 6.07
CA VAL A 143 -17.68 -5.77 4.77
C VAL A 143 -17.46 -7.26 4.51
N ALA A 144 -18.54 -7.99 4.25
CA ALA A 144 -18.49 -9.41 3.92
C ALA A 144 -17.58 -9.68 2.70
N GLY A 145 -16.74 -10.71 2.79
CA GLY A 145 -15.83 -11.12 1.72
C GLY A 145 -14.58 -10.25 1.52
N SER A 146 -14.41 -9.15 2.26
CA SER A 146 -13.23 -8.27 2.13
C SER A 146 -11.94 -8.91 2.67
N VAL A 147 -10.90 -8.91 1.84
CA VAL A 147 -9.54 -9.37 2.13
C VAL A 147 -8.51 -8.44 1.43
N PRO A 148 -7.71 -7.63 2.17
CA PRO A 148 -7.79 -7.40 3.61
C PRO A 148 -9.15 -6.81 4.05
N PRO A 149 -9.50 -6.92 5.35
CA PRO A 149 -10.80 -6.45 5.84
C PRO A 149 -11.06 -4.97 5.57
N VAL A 150 -12.27 -4.66 5.13
CA VAL A 150 -12.79 -3.29 5.06
C VAL A 150 -13.87 -3.14 6.12
N TYR A 151 -13.89 -2.01 6.84
CA TYR A 151 -14.92 -1.69 7.82
C TYR A 151 -15.65 -0.42 7.41
N LYS A 152 -16.99 -0.43 7.43
CA LYS A 152 -17.77 0.72 6.99
C LYS A 152 -19.06 0.92 7.78
N ALA A 153 -19.51 2.16 7.80
CA ALA A 153 -20.87 2.51 8.22
C ALA A 153 -21.33 3.77 7.48
N THR A 154 -22.65 3.94 7.38
CA THR A 154 -23.27 5.16 6.83
C THR A 154 -24.23 5.74 7.84
N VAL A 155 -24.06 7.01 8.19
CA VAL A 155 -24.93 7.76 9.11
C VAL A 155 -25.35 9.04 8.41
N ASN A 156 -26.67 9.26 8.26
CA ASN A 156 -27.23 10.48 7.64
C ASN A 156 -26.59 10.86 6.30
N GLY A 157 -26.34 9.88 5.42
CA GLY A 157 -25.73 10.11 4.10
C GLY A 157 -24.22 10.36 4.09
N VAL A 158 -23.54 10.26 5.25
CA VAL A 158 -22.08 10.25 5.36
C VAL A 158 -21.60 8.83 5.57
N THR A 159 -20.69 8.37 4.72
CA THR A 159 -20.06 7.04 4.83
C THR A 159 -18.64 7.18 5.34
N ALA A 160 -18.33 6.48 6.43
CA ALA A 160 -16.97 6.28 6.91
C ALA A 160 -16.52 4.85 6.52
N GLU A 161 -15.35 4.74 5.91
CA GLU A 161 -14.77 3.48 5.44
C GLU A 161 -13.30 3.40 5.85
N LEU A 162 -12.96 2.40 6.66
CA LEU A 162 -11.59 2.05 7.02
C LEU A 162 -11.15 0.89 6.11
N PHE A 163 -10.22 1.17 5.20
CA PHE A 163 -9.80 0.24 4.15
C PHE A 163 -8.28 0.13 4.08
N TYR A 164 -7.81 -1.01 3.60
CA TYR A 164 -6.39 -1.26 3.35
C TYR A 164 -6.00 -0.78 1.96
N SER A 165 -4.82 -0.18 1.84
CA SER A 165 -4.13 0.06 0.57
C SER A 165 -2.63 -0.08 0.74
N SER A 166 -2.00 -0.83 -0.18
CA SER A 166 -0.54 -0.97 -0.23
C SER A 166 0.17 0.33 -0.61
N VAL A 167 -0.56 1.29 -1.17
CA VAL A 167 -0.06 2.59 -1.61
C VAL A 167 -0.90 3.67 -0.95
N PRO A 168 -0.31 4.78 -0.47
CA PRO A 168 -1.10 5.85 0.10
C PRO A 168 -2.21 6.32 -0.86
N PRO A 169 -3.47 6.42 -0.41
CA PRO A 169 -4.51 7.13 -1.14
C PRO A 169 -4.00 8.52 -1.45
N ASN A 170 -4.20 8.94 -2.70
CA ASN A 170 -3.73 10.20 -3.23
C ASN A 170 -2.22 10.26 -3.55
N PHE A 171 -1.46 9.17 -3.37
CA PHE A 171 -0.06 9.13 -3.78
C PHE A 171 0.08 9.45 -5.28
N PHE A 172 -0.85 8.96 -6.09
CA PHE A 172 -0.94 9.23 -7.52
C PHE A 172 -1.98 10.29 -7.90
N ASP A 173 -2.32 11.20 -6.98
CA ASP A 173 -3.27 12.26 -7.28
C ASP A 173 -2.68 13.42 -8.09
N GLY A 174 -1.36 13.43 -8.29
CA GLY A 174 -0.70 14.41 -9.13
C GLY A 174 -1.03 14.24 -10.61
N ASP A 175 -0.72 15.29 -11.37
CA ASP A 175 -0.85 15.33 -12.82
C ASP A 175 0.45 14.86 -13.54
N ASP A 176 1.35 14.17 -12.83
CA ASP A 176 2.66 13.73 -13.35
C ASP A 176 2.54 12.87 -14.62
N TYR A 177 1.41 12.18 -14.81
CA TYR A 177 1.12 11.43 -16.05
C TYR A 177 0.99 12.31 -17.30
N LYS A 178 0.67 13.61 -17.14
CA LYS A 178 0.54 14.57 -18.24
C LYS A 178 1.88 15.00 -18.81
N ASP A 179 2.98 14.69 -18.14
CA ASP A 179 4.33 14.96 -18.63
C ASP A 179 4.64 14.18 -19.93
N ILE A 180 3.96 13.04 -20.13
CA ILE A 180 4.04 12.24 -21.36
C ILE A 180 3.62 13.07 -22.57
N ASN A 181 4.50 13.12 -23.58
CA ASN A 181 4.30 13.84 -24.83
C ASN A 181 4.08 15.37 -24.66
N THR A 182 4.46 15.92 -23.49
CA THR A 182 4.48 17.37 -23.24
C THR A 182 5.83 17.84 -22.71
N THR A 183 6.47 17.05 -21.84
CA THR A 183 7.82 17.32 -21.30
C THR A 183 8.78 16.15 -21.49
N ILE A 184 8.26 14.92 -21.67
CA ILE A 184 9.04 13.73 -21.96
C ILE A 184 8.53 13.02 -23.22
N GLU A 185 9.44 12.46 -24.03
CA GLU A 185 9.13 11.69 -25.23
C GLU A 185 9.18 10.17 -25.01
N ALA A 186 9.83 9.73 -23.93
CA ALA A 186 9.94 8.31 -23.63
C ALA A 186 10.15 8.05 -22.14
N PHE A 187 9.89 6.81 -21.74
CA PHE A 187 10.43 6.23 -20.51
C PHE A 187 11.58 5.29 -20.84
N ALA A 188 12.65 5.30 -20.03
CA ALA A 188 13.78 4.39 -20.19
C ALA A 188 14.29 3.89 -18.83
N LEU A 189 14.35 2.56 -18.69
CA LEU A 189 14.88 1.84 -17.53
C LEU A 189 16.07 1.02 -18.01
N MET A 190 17.22 1.18 -17.36
CA MET A 190 18.38 0.32 -17.57
C MET A 190 18.63 -0.49 -16.30
N SER A 191 18.59 -1.81 -16.43
CA SER A 191 18.52 -2.73 -15.28
C SER A 191 19.70 -2.54 -14.33
N GLN A 192 20.91 -2.36 -14.86
CA GLN A 192 22.11 -2.16 -14.05
C GLN A 192 22.06 -0.96 -13.09
N TYR A 193 21.24 0.05 -13.38
CA TYR A 193 21.13 1.27 -12.56
C TYR A 193 19.91 1.26 -11.64
N PHE A 194 18.86 0.51 -11.99
CA PHE A 194 17.59 0.52 -11.25
C PHE A 194 17.28 -0.76 -10.47
N LYS A 195 17.92 -1.90 -10.75
CA LYS A 195 17.53 -3.18 -10.13
C LYS A 195 17.60 -3.21 -8.60
N ASN A 196 18.50 -2.41 -8.03
CA ASN A 196 18.67 -2.28 -6.56
C ASN A 196 18.04 -1.00 -5.99
N ASN A 197 17.25 -0.27 -6.79
CA ASN A 197 16.58 0.94 -6.33
C ASN A 197 15.42 0.59 -5.39
N GLU A 198 15.20 1.37 -4.33
CA GLU A 198 14.16 1.10 -3.32
C GLU A 198 12.72 1.04 -3.88
N TYR A 199 12.47 1.68 -5.03
CA TYR A 199 11.17 1.67 -5.69
C TYR A 199 10.99 0.51 -6.67
N MET A 200 12.05 -0.29 -6.92
CA MET A 200 11.97 -1.50 -7.75
C MET A 200 11.37 -2.62 -6.92
N THR A 201 10.22 -3.14 -7.33
CA THR A 201 9.67 -4.32 -6.66
C THR A 201 10.35 -5.59 -7.15
N GLU A 202 10.55 -6.53 -6.22
CA GLU A 202 11.11 -7.86 -6.53
C GLU A 202 10.29 -8.56 -7.62
N ALA A 203 8.96 -8.49 -7.53
CA ALA A 203 8.06 -9.07 -8.54
C ALA A 203 8.30 -8.50 -9.94
N PHE A 204 8.48 -7.18 -10.08
CA PHE A 204 8.77 -6.59 -11.39
C PHE A 204 10.16 -7.00 -11.90
N TYR A 205 11.19 -6.93 -11.04
CA TYR A 205 12.54 -7.29 -11.42
C TYR A 205 12.64 -8.76 -11.88
N GLU A 206 12.13 -9.70 -11.08
CA GLU A 206 12.21 -11.13 -11.36
C GLU A 206 11.37 -11.52 -12.59
N ASP A 207 10.14 -11.00 -12.72
CA ASP A 207 9.24 -11.41 -13.81
C ASP A 207 9.55 -10.73 -15.14
N VAL A 208 10.11 -9.51 -15.11
CA VAL A 208 10.31 -8.68 -16.30
C VAL A 208 11.77 -8.62 -16.71
N LEU A 209 12.69 -8.27 -15.80
CA LEU A 209 14.06 -7.91 -16.17
C LEU A 209 15.05 -9.09 -16.10
N LYS A 210 14.90 -9.98 -15.12
CA LYS A 210 15.84 -11.08 -14.89
C LYS A 210 15.67 -12.20 -15.90
N VAL A 211 16.78 -12.66 -16.48
CA VAL A 211 16.81 -13.85 -17.34
C VAL A 211 17.23 -15.07 -16.53
N ASP A 212 18.31 -14.93 -15.75
CA ASP A 212 18.83 -15.97 -14.86
C ASP A 212 19.58 -15.34 -13.66
N ALA A 213 20.34 -16.14 -12.90
CA ALA A 213 21.07 -15.67 -11.72
C ALA A 213 22.19 -14.65 -12.03
N SER A 214 22.67 -14.59 -13.27
CA SER A 214 23.79 -13.77 -13.72
C SER A 214 23.43 -12.81 -14.86
N THR A 215 22.29 -13.01 -15.51
CA THR A 215 21.89 -12.29 -16.72
C THR A 215 20.58 -11.53 -16.50
N ASP A 216 20.61 -10.25 -16.82
CA ASP A 216 19.42 -9.39 -16.91
C ASP A 216 19.22 -8.97 -18.38
N LEU A 217 17.97 -8.70 -18.75
CA LEU A 217 17.67 -7.82 -19.88
C LEU A 217 18.28 -6.45 -19.57
N TYR A 218 18.85 -5.81 -20.59
CA TYR A 218 19.61 -4.59 -20.38
C TYR A 218 18.71 -3.38 -20.15
N MET A 219 17.63 -3.28 -20.92
CA MET A 219 16.79 -2.08 -20.95
C MET A 219 15.32 -2.40 -21.23
N LEU A 220 14.44 -1.64 -20.59
CA LEU A 220 13.05 -1.44 -20.96
C LEU A 220 12.88 0.01 -21.39
N ARG A 221 12.27 0.27 -22.55
CA ARG A 221 11.92 1.61 -23.00
C ARG A 221 10.48 1.64 -23.51
N VAL A 222 9.78 2.72 -23.24
CA VAL A 222 8.47 3.04 -23.83
C VAL A 222 8.62 4.36 -24.56
N MET A 223 8.58 4.36 -25.89
CA MET A 223 8.66 5.58 -26.69
C MET A 223 7.25 6.04 -27.06
N PHE A 224 6.93 7.30 -26.84
CA PHE A 224 5.65 7.88 -27.23
C PHE A 224 5.82 8.58 -28.58
N ASP A 225 5.14 8.07 -29.59
CA ASP A 225 5.16 8.63 -30.94
C ASP A 225 3.85 9.39 -31.19
N GLY A 226 3.95 10.71 -31.07
CA GLY A 226 2.80 11.59 -31.16
C GLY A 226 1.75 11.36 -30.07
N ALA A 227 0.50 11.68 -30.38
CA ALA A 227 -0.57 11.77 -29.39
C ALA A 227 -1.17 10.41 -28.96
N THR A 228 -0.96 9.35 -29.75
CA THR A 228 -1.69 8.09 -29.55
C THR A 228 -0.84 6.85 -29.68
N ASP A 229 0.30 6.89 -30.34
CA ASP A 229 1.07 5.70 -30.67
C ASP A 229 2.27 5.57 -29.73
N CYS A 230 2.67 4.34 -29.42
CA CYS A 230 3.86 4.08 -28.63
C CYS A 230 4.50 2.74 -28.96
N HIS A 231 5.80 2.65 -28.66
CA HIS A 231 6.59 1.44 -28.85
C HIS A 231 7.14 0.97 -27.50
N ILE A 232 6.83 -0.27 -27.14
CA ILE A 232 7.43 -0.92 -25.97
C ILE A 232 8.62 -1.73 -26.47
N GLN A 233 9.79 -1.43 -25.93
CA GLN A 233 11.07 -1.95 -26.37
C GLN A 233 11.78 -2.65 -25.21
N ILE A 234 12.32 -3.83 -25.49
CA ILE A 234 13.25 -4.54 -24.63
C ILE A 234 14.60 -4.58 -25.33
N GLY A 235 15.64 -4.14 -24.63
CA GLY A 235 17.01 -4.13 -25.12
C GLY A 235 17.88 -5.16 -24.40
N HIS A 236 18.84 -5.73 -25.14
CA HIS A 236 19.90 -6.57 -24.59
C HIS A 236 21.23 -6.28 -25.30
N ILE A 237 22.35 -6.51 -24.62
CA ILE A 237 23.70 -6.36 -25.20
C ILE A 237 24.26 -7.74 -25.49
N PHE A 238 24.24 -8.14 -26.76
CA PHE A 238 24.82 -9.41 -27.19
C PHE A 238 26.33 -9.25 -27.40
N PRO A 239 27.18 -10.20 -26.95
CA PRO A 239 28.63 -10.11 -27.13
C PRO A 239 29.09 -9.90 -28.60
N GLU A 240 28.34 -10.47 -29.54
CA GLU A 240 28.71 -10.52 -30.96
C GLU A 240 28.20 -9.32 -31.77
N LYS A 241 27.20 -8.60 -31.26
CA LYS A 241 26.49 -7.53 -31.98
C LYS A 241 26.46 -6.20 -31.23
N GLY A 242 26.64 -6.23 -29.93
CA GLY A 242 26.36 -5.11 -29.04
C GLY A 242 24.87 -4.98 -28.75
N PHE A 243 24.43 -3.75 -28.50
CA PHE A 243 23.05 -3.44 -28.13
C PHE A 243 22.08 -3.74 -29.27
N SER A 244 20.99 -4.45 -28.96
CA SER A 244 19.90 -4.76 -29.88
C SER A 244 18.56 -4.67 -29.15
N VAL A 245 17.50 -4.36 -29.91
CA VAL A 245 16.14 -4.17 -29.41
C VAL A 245 15.19 -5.17 -30.04
N LEU A 246 14.27 -5.66 -29.22
CA LEU A 246 13.04 -6.33 -29.62
C LEU A 246 11.86 -5.44 -29.18
N GLN A 247 10.89 -5.20 -30.05
CA GLN A 247 9.79 -4.28 -29.74
C GLN A 247 8.44 -4.76 -30.25
N ILE A 248 7.39 -4.20 -29.65
CA ILE A 248 6.02 -4.21 -30.17
C ILE A 248 5.52 -2.77 -30.33
N SER A 249 4.56 -2.58 -31.25
CA SER A 249 3.86 -1.30 -31.38
C SER A 249 2.46 -1.41 -30.79
N CYS A 250 2.01 -0.33 -30.16
CA CYS A 250 0.68 -0.24 -29.58
C CYS A 250 0.24 1.22 -29.51
N LYS A 251 -0.99 1.44 -29.05
CA LYS A 251 -1.51 2.75 -28.73
C LYS A 251 -1.45 3.03 -27.25
N TYR A 252 -1.49 4.29 -26.86
CA TYR A 252 -1.66 4.72 -25.49
C TYR A 252 -2.79 5.73 -25.30
N GLU A 253 -3.31 5.79 -24.08
CA GLU A 253 -4.28 6.80 -23.65
C GLU A 253 -3.94 7.27 -22.23
N LEU A 254 -4.05 8.58 -22.00
CA LEU A 254 -3.94 9.19 -20.68
C LEU A 254 -5.32 9.55 -20.15
N LYS A 255 -5.78 8.86 -19.09
CA LYS A 255 -7.06 9.17 -18.43
C LYS A 255 -7.04 8.74 -16.99
N ASN A 256 -7.93 9.31 -16.17
CA ASN A 256 -8.08 8.93 -14.75
C ASN A 256 -6.73 8.86 -14.00
N LYS A 257 -5.83 9.82 -14.29
CA LYS A 257 -4.47 9.92 -13.76
C LYS A 257 -3.54 8.74 -14.04
N ARG A 258 -3.77 8.03 -15.15
CA ARG A 258 -3.08 6.79 -15.51
C ARG A 258 -2.71 6.76 -17.00
N LEU A 259 -1.62 6.05 -17.30
CA LEU A 259 -1.22 5.65 -18.64
C LEU A 259 -1.81 4.27 -18.96
N TYR A 260 -2.52 4.16 -20.08
CA TYR A 260 -3.07 2.90 -20.59
C TYR A 260 -2.41 2.51 -21.90
N PHE A 261 -2.04 1.23 -22.07
CA PHE A 261 -1.65 0.65 -23.37
C PHE A 261 -2.83 -0.09 -24.00
N LYS A 262 -2.97 -0.01 -25.33
CA LYS A 262 -4.09 -0.59 -26.08
C LYS A 262 -3.66 -0.98 -27.49
N ASP A 263 -4.50 -1.75 -28.16
CA ASP A 263 -4.40 -2.03 -29.60
C ASP A 263 -2.98 -2.44 -30.05
N SER A 264 -2.31 -3.30 -29.28
CA SER A 264 -1.01 -3.83 -29.72
C SER A 264 -1.16 -4.62 -31.01
N ASP A 265 -0.23 -4.39 -31.95
CA ASP A 265 -0.11 -5.17 -33.17
C ASP A 265 0.31 -6.63 -32.93
N LYS A 266 0.79 -6.94 -31.71
CA LYS A 266 1.39 -8.22 -31.29
C LYS A 266 2.56 -8.67 -32.16
N ASN A 267 3.04 -7.82 -33.06
CA ASN A 267 4.09 -8.15 -34.01
C ASN A 267 5.43 -7.78 -33.39
N LEU A 268 6.26 -8.78 -33.19
CA LEU A 268 7.64 -8.56 -32.76
C LEU A 268 8.44 -7.99 -33.93
N SER A 269 9.11 -6.86 -33.70
CA SER A 269 10.06 -6.28 -34.64
C SER A 269 11.43 -6.12 -34.01
N THR A 270 12.47 -6.38 -34.81
CA THR A 270 13.86 -6.23 -34.41
C THR A 270 14.74 -5.96 -35.62
N SER A 271 15.81 -5.20 -35.42
CA SER A 271 16.84 -4.95 -36.44
C SER A 271 17.92 -6.05 -36.49
N ALA A 272 17.86 -7.06 -35.61
CA ALA A 272 18.85 -8.15 -35.56
C ALA A 272 18.18 -9.52 -35.36
N PRO A 273 17.31 -9.96 -36.30
CA PRO A 273 16.58 -11.21 -36.18
C PRO A 273 17.49 -12.42 -35.99
N ASP A 274 18.63 -12.46 -36.71
CA ASP A 274 19.59 -13.58 -36.64
C ASP A 274 20.23 -13.70 -35.25
N VAL A 275 20.47 -12.58 -34.57
CA VAL A 275 21.09 -12.59 -33.23
C VAL A 275 20.07 -13.00 -32.17
N TRP A 276 18.85 -12.45 -32.25
CA TRP A 276 17.78 -12.81 -31.33
C TRP A 276 17.33 -14.27 -31.49
N GLY A 277 17.32 -14.79 -32.72
CA GLY A 277 16.90 -16.14 -33.05
C GLY A 277 17.97 -17.22 -32.93
N ASP A 278 19.21 -16.87 -32.56
CA ASP A 278 20.28 -17.85 -32.32
C ASP A 278 19.94 -18.73 -31.10
N GLU A 279 20.09 -20.06 -31.21
CA GLU A 279 19.76 -21.02 -30.16
C GLU A 279 20.49 -20.70 -28.84
N LYS A 280 21.72 -20.17 -28.90
CA LYS A 280 22.46 -19.78 -27.68
C LYS A 280 21.80 -18.63 -26.90
N ASN A 281 20.98 -17.83 -27.58
CA ASN A 281 20.29 -16.66 -27.03
C ASN A 281 18.82 -16.95 -26.70
N LYS A 282 18.37 -18.20 -26.82
CA LYS A 282 16.97 -18.59 -26.64
C LYS A 282 16.37 -18.13 -25.32
N ALA A 283 17.08 -18.29 -24.19
CA ALA A 283 16.59 -17.86 -22.88
C ALA A 283 16.38 -16.34 -22.81
N ILE A 284 17.26 -15.56 -23.44
CA ILE A 284 17.17 -14.09 -23.53
C ILE A 284 15.96 -13.69 -24.39
N LEU A 285 15.77 -14.33 -25.55
CA LEU A 285 14.63 -14.08 -26.42
C LEU A 285 13.30 -14.40 -25.72
N GLU A 286 13.20 -15.57 -25.09
CA GLU A 286 11.99 -15.99 -24.37
C GLU A 286 11.65 -15.01 -23.23
N GLN A 287 12.66 -14.57 -22.47
CA GLN A 287 12.45 -13.58 -21.42
C GLN A 287 12.07 -12.21 -21.99
N ALA A 288 12.69 -11.75 -23.08
CA ALA A 288 12.34 -10.50 -23.72
C ALA A 288 10.89 -10.49 -24.24
N GLN A 289 10.43 -11.60 -24.82
CA GLN A 289 9.04 -11.77 -25.25
C GLN A 289 8.06 -11.74 -24.07
N ARG A 290 8.39 -12.44 -22.97
CA ARG A 290 7.62 -12.38 -21.72
C ARG A 290 7.57 -10.96 -21.17
N ALA A 291 8.70 -10.26 -21.13
CA ALA A 291 8.80 -8.89 -20.63
C ALA A 291 7.93 -7.93 -21.44
N LEU A 292 7.95 -8.00 -22.78
CA LEU A 292 7.07 -7.21 -23.65
C LEU A 292 5.59 -7.47 -23.34
N GLY A 293 5.20 -8.74 -23.21
CA GLY A 293 3.85 -9.14 -22.85
C GLY A 293 3.42 -8.64 -21.47
N SER A 294 4.29 -8.78 -20.46
CA SER A 294 4.03 -8.35 -19.09
C SER A 294 3.88 -6.83 -18.99
N VAL A 295 4.78 -6.05 -19.58
CA VAL A 295 4.69 -4.57 -19.56
C VAL A 295 3.42 -4.10 -20.27
N TYR A 296 3.09 -4.68 -21.42
CA TYR A 296 1.83 -4.38 -22.11
C TYR A 296 0.61 -4.72 -21.23
N ALA A 297 0.59 -5.91 -20.60
CA ALA A 297 -0.52 -6.35 -19.76
C ALA A 297 -0.72 -5.46 -18.52
N LEU A 298 0.38 -5.07 -17.86
CA LEU A 298 0.34 -4.13 -16.74
C LEU A 298 -0.22 -2.77 -17.18
N GLY A 299 0.25 -2.25 -18.32
CA GLY A 299 -0.25 -0.99 -18.88
C GLY A 299 -1.67 -1.07 -19.42
N ALA A 300 -2.15 -2.23 -19.88
CA ALA A 300 -3.53 -2.40 -20.32
C ALA A 300 -4.54 -2.19 -19.18
N GLN A 301 -4.14 -2.50 -17.94
CA GLN A 301 -4.94 -2.23 -16.72
C GLN A 301 -4.78 -0.79 -16.19
N GLY A 302 -3.78 -0.06 -16.70
CA GLY A 302 -3.44 1.29 -16.29
C GLY A 302 -2.26 1.33 -15.34
N LEU A 303 -1.28 2.17 -15.66
CA LEU A 303 -0.14 2.48 -14.82
C LEU A 303 -0.33 3.85 -14.20
N TYR A 304 -0.28 3.91 -12.88
CA TYR A 304 -0.09 5.17 -12.19
C TYR A 304 1.34 5.68 -12.39
N ILE A 305 1.49 7.00 -12.43
CA ILE A 305 2.77 7.67 -12.66
C ILE A 305 2.98 8.69 -11.55
N LYS A 306 4.17 8.66 -10.94
CA LYS A 306 4.59 9.65 -9.94
C LYS A 306 5.99 10.15 -10.25
N LYS A 307 6.20 11.46 -10.37
CA LYS A 307 7.55 12.02 -10.42
C LYS A 307 8.19 11.93 -9.05
N LEU A 308 9.38 11.33 -8.98
CA LEU A 308 10.16 11.14 -7.77
C LEU A 308 11.19 12.27 -7.61
N ASN A 309 11.44 12.67 -6.37
CA ASN A 309 12.50 13.63 -6.04
C ASN A 309 13.83 12.92 -5.79
N ILE A 310 14.32 12.17 -6.78
CA ILE A 310 15.60 11.45 -6.74
C ILE A 310 16.38 11.68 -8.04
N LYS A 311 17.68 11.44 -7.99
CA LYS A 311 18.57 11.43 -9.16
C LYS A 311 19.23 10.06 -9.26
N VAL A 312 19.30 9.51 -10.48
CA VAL A 312 19.90 8.20 -10.73
C VAL A 312 20.89 8.34 -11.88
N LYS A 313 22.14 7.94 -11.63
CA LYS A 313 23.20 7.91 -12.65
C LYS A 313 22.92 6.84 -13.71
N PRO A 314 23.33 7.06 -14.97
CA PRO A 314 24.14 8.18 -15.46
C PRO A 314 23.30 9.39 -15.89
N GLN A 315 21.98 9.25 -16.00
CA GLN A 315 21.08 10.29 -16.50
C GLN A 315 20.54 11.14 -15.34
N GLU A 316 21.42 11.83 -14.60
CA GLU A 316 21.03 12.60 -13.41
C GLU A 316 20.18 13.84 -13.73
N ASP A 317 20.18 14.28 -14.98
CA ASP A 317 19.36 15.39 -15.48
C ASP A 317 17.96 14.95 -15.93
N ASN A 318 17.77 13.65 -16.17
CA ASN A 318 16.46 13.12 -16.52
C ASN A 318 15.59 12.98 -15.27
N PRO A 319 14.33 13.46 -15.29
CA PRO A 319 13.40 13.20 -14.20
C PRO A 319 13.18 11.70 -14.02
N VAL A 320 13.07 11.25 -12.77
CA VAL A 320 12.76 9.85 -12.45
C VAL A 320 11.30 9.76 -12.07
N TYR A 321 10.60 8.76 -12.62
CA TYR A 321 9.21 8.45 -12.31
C TYR A 321 9.10 7.07 -11.68
N LEU A 322 8.12 6.88 -10.83
CA LEU A 322 7.61 5.58 -10.42
C LEU A 322 6.40 5.25 -11.26
N LEU A 323 6.47 4.11 -11.96
CA LEU A 323 5.32 3.49 -12.60
C LEU A 323 4.84 2.35 -11.73
N GLN A 324 3.53 2.31 -11.46
CA GLN A 324 2.92 1.24 -10.67
C GLN A 324 1.62 0.76 -11.30
N SER A 325 1.46 -0.56 -11.39
CA SER A 325 0.23 -1.16 -11.90
C SER A 325 -0.96 -0.86 -10.98
N TYR A 326 -2.06 -0.43 -11.58
CA TYR A 326 -3.32 -0.20 -10.88
C TYR A 326 -3.90 -1.50 -10.30
N GLU A 327 -3.94 -2.56 -11.13
CA GLU A 327 -4.57 -3.83 -10.77
C GLU A 327 -3.64 -4.71 -9.92
N PHE A 328 -2.33 -4.61 -10.14
CA PHE A 328 -1.33 -5.42 -9.44
C PHE A 328 -0.28 -4.54 -8.77
N PRO A 329 -0.58 -3.90 -7.62
CA PRO A 329 0.32 -2.92 -6.98
C PRO A 329 1.70 -3.45 -6.59
N LEU A 330 1.87 -4.77 -6.51
CA LEU A 330 3.18 -5.41 -6.30
C LEU A 330 4.13 -5.24 -7.49
N TYR A 331 3.64 -4.81 -8.65
CA TYR A 331 4.46 -4.46 -9.80
C TYR A 331 4.63 -2.94 -9.86
N ALA A 332 5.76 -2.48 -9.33
CA ALA A 332 6.17 -1.08 -9.37
C ALA A 332 7.65 -0.99 -9.73
N PHE A 333 8.00 0.02 -10.53
CA PHE A 333 9.37 0.19 -10.98
C PHE A 333 9.70 1.67 -11.23
N PRO A 334 10.91 2.11 -10.82
CA PRO A 334 11.43 3.43 -11.16
C PRO A 334 11.97 3.44 -12.59
N ILE A 335 11.81 4.56 -13.28
CA ILE A 335 12.21 4.72 -14.68
C ILE A 335 12.56 6.18 -14.98
N TRP A 336 13.54 6.44 -15.83
CA TRP A 336 13.77 7.81 -16.31
C TRP A 336 12.68 8.22 -17.29
N GLY A 337 12.24 9.47 -17.22
CA GLY A 337 11.61 10.14 -18.36
C GLY A 337 12.68 10.79 -19.21
N VAL A 338 12.71 10.45 -20.49
CA VAL A 338 13.59 11.05 -21.50
C VAL A 338 12.95 12.36 -21.94
N PRO A 339 13.58 13.52 -21.70
CA PRO A 339 13.05 14.82 -22.12
C PRO A 339 12.83 14.90 -23.64
N LEU A 340 11.81 15.66 -24.05
CA LEU A 340 11.56 16.03 -25.45
C LEU A 340 12.71 16.82 -26.08
#